data_AF-A0A524E1J5-F1
#
_entry.id   AF-A0A524E1J5-F1
#
_cell.length_a   1.000
_cell.length_b   1.000
_cell.length_c   1.000
_cell.angle_alpha   90.00
_cell.angle_beta   90.00
_cell.angle_gamma   90.00
#
_symmetry.space_group_name_H-M   'P 1'
#
loop_
_entity.id
_entity.type
_entity.pdbx_description
1 polymer ?
#
loop_
_entity_poly.entity_id
_entity_poly.type
_entity_poly.pdbx_seq_one_letter_code
_entity_poly.pdbx_strand_id
1 'polypeptide(L)'
;MANNYKDRLRSSKEDANPELKADYEYCCDNPCIESRDGDNVCLNCGMIVGRNLVGNERRAYTVEEVNKRRRTEPRWREFGPRTMLPNSKIDSKGRLIGAKGKTLFSRLSKIQNSLISSIERNFWEAKPKLKMLTSKMNIPEHIKETAWKIYSVVAKKKLTMGRSIDGFIAASLYAAIRVHEFPRLLEEVCDASMTPRRTVHRSLGMVVKEVLPELRLKYKPITAEQLVFRFGNDLGLPMEVQKKAINMLVRASKNGLLRTGKDPKGLAASVIYMAAKSSNCRKTQAEVSEVAKVTEVTLRSRSKQIKSKL
;
A
#
# COMPACT_ATOMS: atom_id res chain seq x y z
N MET A 1 -51.12 14.97 0.73
CA MET A 1 -50.31 14.91 -0.51
C MET A 1 -48.88 14.58 -0.12
N ALA A 2 -48.27 13.61 -0.80
CA ALA A 2 -47.02 12.98 -0.39
C ALA A 2 -45.82 13.92 -0.58
N ASN A 3 -45.21 14.36 0.52
CA ASN A 3 -43.91 15.04 0.49
C ASN A 3 -42.84 14.04 0.10
N ASN A 4 -42.46 14.10 -1.18
CA ASN A 4 -41.57 13.15 -1.83
C ASN A 4 -40.16 13.26 -1.23
N TYR A 5 -39.54 12.13 -0.90
CA TYR A 5 -38.19 12.09 -0.32
C TYR A 5 -37.14 12.78 -1.21
N LYS A 6 -37.40 12.86 -2.53
CA LYS A 6 -36.62 13.63 -3.50
C LYS A 6 -36.65 15.15 -3.26
N ASP A 7 -37.74 15.70 -2.76
CA ASP A 7 -37.88 17.14 -2.52
C ASP A 7 -37.11 17.58 -1.27
N ARG A 8 -36.98 16.71 -0.26
CA ARG A 8 -36.08 16.95 0.89
C ARG A 8 -34.61 16.97 0.50
N LEU A 9 -34.20 16.12 -0.45
CA LEU A 9 -32.83 16.10 -0.97
C LEU A 9 -32.53 17.31 -1.89
N ARG A 10 -33.55 17.88 -2.52
CA ARG A 10 -33.43 19.13 -3.30
C ARG A 10 -33.32 20.36 -2.41
N SER A 11 -34.14 20.49 -1.35
CA SER A 11 -33.98 21.56 -0.35
C SER A 11 -32.57 21.56 0.24
N SER A 12 -32.01 20.40 0.59
CA SER A 12 -30.63 20.33 1.12
C SER A 12 -29.52 20.75 0.13
N LYS A 13 -29.83 20.90 -1.16
CA LYS A 13 -28.88 21.38 -2.19
C LYS A 13 -29.07 22.84 -2.58
N GLU A 14 -30.27 23.39 -2.38
CA GLU A 14 -30.58 24.80 -2.68
C GLU A 14 -30.37 25.71 -1.47
N ASP A 15 -30.36 25.15 -0.25
CA ASP A 15 -30.08 25.88 1.01
C ASP A 15 -28.57 25.93 1.36
N ALA A 16 -27.68 25.70 0.40
CA ALA A 16 -26.22 25.71 0.60
C ALA A 16 -25.57 27.07 0.28
N ASN A 17 -26.31 28.16 0.44
CA ASN A 17 -25.78 29.51 0.64
C ASN A 17 -26.90 30.41 1.21
N PRO A 18 -27.25 30.30 2.50
CA PRO A 18 -27.55 31.53 3.21
C PRO A 18 -26.20 32.22 3.34
N GLU A 19 -26.00 33.29 2.55
CA GLU A 19 -25.13 34.37 3.00
C GLU A 19 -25.64 34.77 4.39
N LEU A 20 -25.09 34.11 5.41
CA LEU A 20 -25.09 34.61 6.76
C LEU A 20 -24.28 35.90 6.67
N LYS A 21 -24.98 37.00 6.35
CA LYS A 21 -24.62 38.33 6.80
C LYS A 21 -24.64 38.27 8.32
N ALA A 22 -23.58 37.68 8.88
CA ALA A 22 -23.17 38.03 10.21
C ALA A 22 -22.83 39.52 10.12
N ASP A 23 -23.42 40.32 10.99
CA ASP A 23 -22.98 41.67 11.26
C ASP A 23 -21.52 41.56 11.74
N TYR A 24 -20.57 41.52 10.81
CA TYR A 24 -19.16 41.55 11.12
C TYR A 24 -18.88 42.98 11.58
N GLU A 25 -18.89 43.19 12.90
CA GLU A 25 -18.10 44.27 13.49
C GLU A 25 -16.69 44.16 12.90
N TYR A 26 -16.27 45.22 12.21
CA TYR A 26 -15.01 45.26 11.48
C TYR A 26 -13.86 45.03 12.46
N CYS A 27 -13.20 43.87 12.35
CA CYS A 27 -11.91 43.63 13.00
C CYS A 27 -10.88 44.60 12.39
N CYS A 28 -9.76 44.89 13.03
CA CYS A 28 -8.79 45.89 12.55
C CYS A 28 -8.21 45.60 11.14
N ASP A 29 -7.68 46.62 10.45
CA ASP A 29 -7.12 46.55 9.09
C ASP A 29 -6.08 45.42 8.86
N ASN A 30 -5.34 45.02 9.91
CA ASN A 30 -4.42 43.88 9.91
C ASN A 30 -4.69 42.95 11.10
N PRO A 31 -5.63 41.99 10.99
CA PRO A 31 -5.97 41.11 12.10
C PRO A 31 -4.93 39.99 12.29
N CYS A 32 -4.41 39.84 13.50
CA CYS A 32 -3.51 38.74 13.88
C CYS A 32 -4.29 37.69 14.67
N ILE A 33 -4.82 36.67 14.00
CA ILE A 33 -5.74 35.69 14.61
C ILE A 33 -4.95 34.53 15.24
N GLU A 34 -5.11 34.34 16.55
CA GLU A 34 -4.63 33.18 17.30
C GLU A 34 -5.79 32.41 17.94
N SER A 35 -5.63 31.09 18.11
CA SER A 35 -6.58 30.29 18.87
C SER A 35 -6.21 30.28 20.36
N ARG A 36 -7.07 30.86 21.20
CA ARG A 36 -6.95 30.81 22.68
C ARG A 36 -8.26 30.34 23.29
N ASP A 37 -8.17 29.45 24.27
CA ASP A 37 -9.30 28.95 25.06
C ASP A 37 -10.50 28.42 24.27
N GLY A 38 -10.26 27.92 23.05
CA GLY A 38 -11.31 27.40 22.18
C GLY A 38 -12.01 28.47 21.32
N ASP A 39 -11.48 29.70 21.29
CA ASP A 39 -11.94 30.80 20.45
C ASP A 39 -10.81 31.28 19.53
N ASN A 40 -11.18 31.79 18.35
CA ASN A 40 -10.26 32.45 17.43
C ASN A 40 -10.32 33.95 17.72
N VAL A 41 -9.24 34.47 18.29
CA VAL A 41 -9.16 35.84 18.80
C VAL A 41 -8.11 36.61 18.01
N CYS A 42 -8.43 37.83 17.61
CA CYS A 42 -7.44 38.75 17.07
C CYS A 42 -6.58 39.31 18.22
N LEU A 43 -5.26 39.10 18.20
CA LEU A 43 -4.33 39.64 19.20
C LEU A 43 -4.25 41.18 19.17
N ASN A 44 -4.53 41.80 18.02
CA ASN A 44 -4.37 43.24 17.85
C ASN A 44 -5.52 44.04 18.44
N CYS A 45 -6.76 43.57 18.32
CA CYS A 45 -7.95 44.26 18.81
C CYS A 45 -8.77 43.48 19.86
N GLY A 46 -8.38 42.24 20.17
CA GLY A 46 -9.09 41.38 21.13
C GLY A 46 -10.42 40.82 20.63
N MET A 47 -10.81 41.10 19.39
CA MET A 47 -12.08 40.66 18.84
C MET A 47 -12.10 39.15 18.63
N ILE A 48 -13.17 38.50 19.11
CA ILE A 48 -13.43 37.08 18.90
C ILE A 48 -14.12 36.93 17.56
N VAL A 49 -13.39 36.44 16.56
CA VAL A 49 -13.89 36.23 15.19
C VAL A 49 -14.86 35.04 15.16
N GLY A 50 -14.68 34.09 16.06
CA GLY A 50 -15.59 32.96 16.22
C GLY A 50 -15.01 31.89 17.14
N ARG A 51 -15.83 30.92 17.52
CA ARG A 51 -15.36 29.78 18.32
C ARG A 51 -14.51 28.84 17.48
N ASN A 52 -13.34 28.48 17.98
CA ASN A 52 -12.58 27.35 17.46
C ASN A 52 -13.24 26.06 17.93
N LEU A 53 -14.23 25.61 17.16
CA LEU A 53 -14.83 24.29 17.32
C LEU A 53 -13.78 23.24 16.96
N VAL A 54 -12.94 22.87 17.92
CA VAL A 54 -12.15 21.65 17.84
C VAL A 54 -13.18 20.52 17.80
N GLY A 55 -13.40 19.97 16.60
CA GLY A 55 -14.11 18.72 16.46
C GLY A 55 -13.43 17.71 17.36
N ASN A 56 -14.02 17.46 18.52
CA ASN A 56 -13.64 16.33 19.36
C ASN A 56 -14.07 15.09 18.57
N GLU A 57 -13.29 14.71 17.56
CA GLU A 57 -13.14 13.32 17.23
C GLU A 57 -12.88 12.65 18.57
N ARG A 58 -13.85 11.87 19.06
CA ARG A 58 -13.69 11.15 20.30
C ARG A 58 -12.36 10.39 20.13
N ARG A 59 -11.32 10.71 20.90
CA ARG A 59 -10.01 10.03 20.81
C ARG A 59 -10.03 8.83 21.73
N ALA A 60 -9.73 7.64 21.22
CA ALA A 60 -9.61 6.43 22.03
C ALA A 60 -8.13 6.20 22.21
N TYR A 61 -7.66 6.26 23.45
CA TYR A 61 -6.25 6.11 23.76
C TYR A 61 -5.92 4.67 24.13
N THR A 62 -6.91 3.92 24.64
CA THR A 62 -6.75 2.53 25.03
C THR A 62 -7.38 1.56 24.03
N VAL A 63 -6.80 0.37 23.91
CA VAL A 63 -7.32 -0.71 23.05
C VAL A 63 -8.75 -1.11 23.46
N GLU A 64 -9.07 -1.02 24.75
CA GLU A 64 -10.41 -1.29 25.26
C GLU A 64 -11.43 -0.22 24.85
N GLU A 65 -11.05 1.07 24.91
CA GLU A 65 -11.88 2.17 24.40
C GLU A 65 -12.13 2.01 22.89
N VAL A 66 -11.09 1.67 22.12
CA VAL A 66 -11.21 1.38 20.69
C VAL A 66 -12.20 0.24 20.45
N ASN A 67 -12.10 -0.85 21.23
CA ASN A 67 -12.97 -2.02 21.07
C ASN A 67 -14.42 -1.76 21.51
N LYS A 68 -14.63 -0.98 22.58
CA LYS A 68 -15.98 -0.55 23.01
C LYS A 68 -16.61 0.36 21.96
N ARG A 69 -15.84 1.27 21.36
CA ARG A 69 -16.31 2.18 20.30
C ARG A 69 -16.62 1.50 18.99
N ARG A 70 -15.81 0.51 18.58
CA ARG A 70 -16.07 -0.32 17.39
C ARG A 70 -17.47 -0.98 17.41
N ARG A 71 -18.14 -1.06 18.57
CA ARG A 71 -19.51 -1.57 18.69
C ARG A 71 -20.58 -0.54 18.32
N THR A 72 -20.36 0.73 18.65
CA THR A 72 -21.34 1.82 18.47
C THR A 72 -21.08 2.69 17.23
N GLU A 73 -19.83 2.76 16.78
CA GLU A 73 -19.47 3.55 15.60
C GLU A 73 -19.86 2.82 14.31
N PRO A 74 -20.29 3.55 13.27
CA PRO A 74 -20.53 2.98 11.97
C PRO A 74 -19.27 2.31 11.46
N ARG A 75 -19.31 0.98 11.31
CA ARG A 75 -18.18 0.20 10.81
C ARG A 75 -18.10 0.36 9.30
N TRP A 76 -17.43 1.41 8.85
CA TRP A 76 -17.08 1.58 7.45
C TRP A 76 -16.15 0.42 7.02
N ARG A 77 -16.33 -0.08 5.80
CA ARG A 77 -15.45 -1.11 5.26
C ARG A 77 -14.15 -0.47 4.81
N GLU A 78 -13.11 -1.31 4.70
CA GLU A 78 -11.87 -0.95 3.97
C GLU A 78 -12.13 -0.69 2.47
N PHE A 79 -13.31 -1.06 1.97
CA PHE A 79 -13.82 -0.70 0.64
C PHE A 79 -15.30 -0.32 0.74
N GLY A 80 -15.55 0.99 0.85
CA GLY A 80 -16.87 1.57 0.64
C GLY A 80 -17.81 1.63 1.87
N PRO A 81 -18.89 2.43 1.76
CA PRO A 81 -19.72 2.80 2.91
C PRO A 81 -20.75 1.75 3.38
N ARG A 82 -20.75 0.53 2.83
CA ARG A 82 -21.85 -0.44 3.04
C ARG A 82 -21.62 -1.34 4.26
N THR A 83 -22.50 -1.28 5.26
CA THR A 83 -22.60 -2.26 6.34
C THR A 83 -23.12 -3.58 5.80
N MET A 84 -22.59 -4.74 6.20
CA MET A 84 -23.15 -6.04 5.79
C MET A 84 -23.75 -6.77 6.98
N LEU A 85 -24.86 -7.45 6.72
CA LEU A 85 -25.47 -8.37 7.65
C LEU A 85 -24.58 -9.62 7.79
N PRO A 86 -23.94 -9.83 8.95
CA PRO A 86 -23.19 -11.05 9.19
C PRO A 86 -24.15 -12.26 9.21
N ASN A 87 -23.66 -13.44 8.85
CA ASN A 87 -24.42 -14.68 9.01
C ASN A 87 -24.36 -15.19 10.48
N SER A 88 -24.21 -14.29 11.45
CA SER A 88 -24.10 -14.63 12.87
C SER A 88 -25.46 -15.03 13.43
N LYS A 89 -25.45 -16.03 14.32
CA LYS A 89 -26.65 -16.49 15.04
C LYS A 89 -26.90 -15.73 16.35
N ILE A 90 -26.10 -14.69 16.58
CA ILE A 90 -25.99 -13.96 17.84
C ILE A 90 -26.30 -12.49 17.56
N ASP A 91 -27.13 -11.90 18.42
CA ASP A 91 -27.46 -10.47 18.40
C ASP A 91 -26.32 -9.64 19.03
N SER A 92 -26.34 -8.32 18.81
CA SER A 92 -25.42 -7.33 19.39
C SER A 92 -25.22 -7.45 20.91
N LYS A 93 -26.26 -7.92 21.63
CA LYS A 93 -26.26 -8.19 23.08
C LYS A 93 -25.76 -9.58 23.48
N GLY A 94 -25.26 -10.39 22.54
CA GLY A 94 -24.76 -11.74 22.80
C GLY A 94 -25.84 -12.83 22.89
N ARG A 95 -27.11 -12.49 22.65
CA ARG A 95 -28.23 -13.45 22.73
C ARG A 95 -28.40 -14.22 21.44
N LEU A 96 -28.81 -15.50 21.53
CA LEU A 96 -29.13 -16.32 20.36
C LEU A 96 -30.40 -15.80 19.67
N ILE A 97 -30.34 -15.68 18.35
CA ILE A 97 -31.49 -15.28 17.53
C ILE A 97 -32.44 -16.48 17.42
N GLY A 98 -33.74 -16.25 17.66
CA GLY A 98 -34.79 -17.26 17.48
C GLY A 98 -34.87 -17.79 16.05
N ALA A 99 -35.50 -18.95 15.85
CA ALA A 99 -35.57 -19.61 14.53
C ALA A 99 -36.16 -18.71 13.42
N LYS A 100 -37.25 -17.98 13.72
CA LYS A 100 -37.89 -17.02 12.80
C LYS A 100 -36.95 -15.86 12.43
N GLY A 101 -36.17 -15.35 13.38
CA GLY A 101 -35.21 -14.29 13.13
C GLY A 101 -34.05 -14.77 12.25
N LYS A 102 -33.55 -15.99 12.48
CA LYS A 102 -32.49 -16.59 11.67
C LYS A 102 -32.89 -16.71 10.20
N THR A 103 -34.11 -17.15 9.92
CA THR A 103 -34.59 -17.26 8.53
C THR A 103 -34.76 -15.89 7.88
N LEU A 104 -35.29 -14.90 8.60
CA LEU A 104 -35.39 -13.52 8.13
C LEU A 104 -34.02 -12.94 7.79
N PHE A 105 -33.06 -12.99 8.70
CA PHE A 105 -31.71 -12.45 8.47
C PHE A 105 -30.95 -13.20 7.37
N SER A 106 -31.16 -14.51 7.23
CA SER A 106 -30.61 -15.27 6.11
C SER A 106 -31.18 -14.79 4.76
N ARG A 107 -32.50 -14.54 4.68
CA ARG A 107 -33.13 -13.98 3.47
C ARG A 107 -32.62 -12.56 3.18
N LEU A 108 -32.55 -11.71 4.19
CA LEU A 108 -32.03 -10.34 4.05
C LEU A 108 -30.55 -10.33 3.62
N SER A 109 -29.72 -11.23 4.17
CA SER A 109 -28.32 -11.38 3.77
C SER A 109 -28.20 -11.82 2.30
N LYS A 110 -29.06 -12.75 1.85
CA LYS A 110 -29.12 -13.14 0.43
C LYS A 110 -29.49 -11.98 -0.48
N ILE A 111 -30.53 -11.20 -0.13
CA ILE A 111 -30.93 -9.99 -0.88
C ILE A 111 -29.82 -8.95 -0.85
N GLN A 112 -29.14 -8.78 0.28
CA GLN A 112 -28.05 -7.83 0.37
C GLN A 112 -26.88 -8.24 -0.54
N ASN A 113 -26.52 -9.52 -0.57
CA ASN A 113 -25.45 -10.05 -1.40
C ASN A 113 -25.76 -9.96 -2.90
N SER A 114 -27.03 -10.06 -3.31
CA SER A 114 -27.42 -9.90 -4.72
C SER A 114 -27.28 -8.46 -5.22
N LEU A 115 -27.37 -7.48 -4.32
CA LEU A 115 -27.20 -6.05 -4.64
C LEU A 115 -25.73 -5.61 -4.74
N ILE A 116 -24.76 -6.52 -4.57
CA ILE A 116 -23.33 -6.17 -4.60
C ILE A 116 -22.86 -5.95 -6.04
N SER A 117 -22.25 -4.78 -6.27
CA SER A 117 -21.64 -4.44 -7.57
C SER A 117 -20.52 -5.41 -7.93
N SER A 118 -20.28 -5.61 -9.23
CA SER A 118 -19.17 -6.46 -9.71
C SER A 118 -17.80 -5.97 -9.21
N ILE A 119 -17.61 -4.67 -9.07
CA ILE A 119 -16.38 -4.05 -8.55
C ILE A 119 -16.22 -4.36 -7.05
N GLU A 120 -17.30 -4.29 -6.28
CA GLU A 120 -17.28 -4.62 -4.86
C GLU A 120 -16.95 -6.11 -4.64
N ARG A 121 -17.58 -7.01 -5.41
CA ARG A 121 -17.24 -8.45 -5.37
C ARG A 121 -15.76 -8.70 -5.65
N ASN A 122 -15.18 -7.96 -6.59
CA ASN A 122 -13.75 -8.04 -6.86
C ASN A 122 -12.91 -7.59 -5.65
N PHE A 123 -13.25 -6.46 -5.01
CA PHE A 123 -12.55 -6.00 -3.80
C PHE A 123 -12.65 -6.98 -2.64
N TRP A 124 -13.80 -7.64 -2.48
CA TRP A 124 -14.00 -8.71 -1.49
C TRP A 124 -13.00 -9.85 -1.67
N GLU A 125 -12.77 -10.28 -2.91
CA GLU A 125 -11.83 -11.36 -3.20
C GLU A 125 -10.37 -10.89 -3.08
N ALA A 126 -10.08 -9.67 -3.54
CA ALA A 126 -8.71 -9.19 -3.67
C ALA A 126 -8.07 -8.73 -2.35
N LYS A 127 -8.83 -8.10 -1.45
CA LYS A 127 -8.28 -7.52 -0.21
C LYS A 127 -7.67 -8.58 0.72
N PRO A 128 -8.34 -9.70 1.02
CA PRO A 128 -7.77 -10.76 1.85
C PRO A 128 -6.53 -11.38 1.21
N LYS A 129 -6.56 -11.59 -0.11
CA LYS A 129 -5.42 -12.14 -0.88
C LYS A 129 -4.21 -11.20 -0.84
N LEU A 130 -4.40 -9.89 -1.01
CA LEU A 130 -3.33 -8.90 -0.85
C LEU A 130 -2.78 -8.89 0.58
N LYS A 131 -3.65 -8.99 1.59
CA LYS A 131 -3.23 -9.07 3.00
C LYS A 131 -2.41 -10.34 3.28
N MET A 132 -2.83 -11.49 2.75
CA MET A 132 -2.10 -12.75 2.87
C MET A 132 -0.71 -12.64 2.21
N LEU A 133 -0.66 -12.10 0.99
CA LEU A 133 0.58 -11.95 0.22
C LEU A 133 1.58 -11.00 0.90
N THR A 134 1.11 -9.87 1.41
CA THR A 134 1.94 -8.89 2.14
C THR A 134 2.44 -9.44 3.46
N SER A 135 1.61 -10.19 4.19
CA SER A 135 2.00 -10.87 5.44
C SER A 135 3.06 -11.94 5.18
N LYS A 136 2.93 -12.75 4.12
CA LYS A 136 3.91 -13.79 3.75
C LYS A 136 5.30 -13.23 3.43
N MET A 137 5.37 -12.00 2.91
CA MET A 137 6.63 -11.34 2.55
C MET A 137 7.14 -10.32 3.58
N ASN A 138 6.45 -10.17 4.72
CA ASN A 138 6.73 -9.17 5.76
C ASN A 138 6.88 -7.75 5.19
N ILE A 139 5.93 -7.34 4.34
CA ILE A 139 5.93 -6.02 3.71
C ILE A 139 5.31 -4.98 4.67
N PRO A 140 5.91 -3.78 4.82
CA PRO A 140 5.36 -2.70 5.64
C PRO A 140 3.95 -2.26 5.21
N GLU A 141 3.15 -1.78 6.17
CA GLU A 141 1.76 -1.38 5.91
C GLU A 141 1.63 -0.25 4.89
N HIS A 142 2.55 0.72 4.88
CA HIS A 142 2.52 1.82 3.90
C HIS A 142 2.63 1.34 2.44
N ILE A 143 3.42 0.28 2.18
CA ILE A 143 3.53 -0.33 0.84
C ILE A 143 2.26 -1.11 0.49
N LYS A 144 1.64 -1.76 1.48
CA LYS A 144 0.36 -2.46 1.31
C LYS A 144 -0.78 -1.49 0.99
N GLU A 145 -0.79 -0.32 1.61
CA GLU A 145 -1.76 0.74 1.31
C GLU A 145 -1.59 1.29 -0.11
N THR A 146 -0.37 1.56 -0.55
CA THR A 146 -0.13 2.01 -1.93
C THR A 146 -0.45 0.91 -2.94
N ALA A 147 -0.14 -0.34 -2.65
CA ALA A 147 -0.56 -1.49 -3.46
C ALA A 147 -2.10 -1.56 -3.58
N TRP A 148 -2.82 -1.31 -2.50
CA TRP A 148 -4.28 -1.27 -2.50
C TRP A 148 -4.83 -0.09 -3.31
N LYS A 149 -4.22 1.10 -3.20
CA LYS A 149 -4.58 2.27 -4.02
C LYS A 149 -4.41 1.96 -5.50
N ILE A 150 -3.26 1.39 -5.90
CA ILE A 150 -2.99 0.96 -7.27
C ILE A 150 -4.07 -0.04 -7.74
N TYR A 151 -4.31 -1.10 -6.96
CA TYR A 151 -5.33 -2.11 -7.29
C TYR A 151 -6.74 -1.52 -7.43
N SER A 152 -7.10 -0.56 -6.58
CA SER A 152 -8.41 0.09 -6.62
C SER A 152 -8.66 0.81 -7.94
N VAL A 153 -7.62 1.43 -8.51
CA VAL A 153 -7.69 2.09 -9.82
C VAL A 153 -7.76 1.06 -10.95
N VAL A 154 -6.98 -0.03 -10.85
CA VAL A 154 -7.04 -1.16 -11.81
C VAL A 154 -8.48 -1.71 -11.93
N ALA A 155 -9.13 -1.93 -10.79
CA ALA A 155 -10.50 -2.45 -10.75
C ALA A 155 -11.52 -1.42 -11.29
N LYS A 156 -11.37 -0.13 -10.96
CA LYS A 156 -12.20 0.95 -11.50
C LYS A 156 -12.12 1.05 -13.03
N LYS A 157 -10.93 0.83 -13.60
CA LYS A 157 -10.69 0.76 -15.06
C LYS A 157 -11.11 -0.57 -15.71
N LYS A 158 -11.66 -1.51 -14.94
CA LYS A 158 -12.09 -2.84 -15.42
C LYS A 158 -10.98 -3.67 -16.08
N LEU A 159 -9.70 -3.40 -15.78
CA LEU A 159 -8.56 -4.12 -16.36
C LEU A 159 -8.48 -5.59 -15.94
N THR A 160 -9.15 -5.93 -14.84
CA THR A 160 -9.26 -7.28 -14.28
C THR A 160 -10.24 -8.19 -15.03
N MET A 161 -11.11 -7.64 -15.89
CA MET A 161 -12.14 -8.44 -16.57
C MET A 161 -11.49 -9.42 -17.57
N GLY A 162 -11.84 -10.70 -17.48
CA GLY A 162 -11.28 -11.77 -18.34
C GLY A 162 -9.83 -12.16 -18.02
N ARG A 163 -9.29 -11.73 -16.87
CA ARG A 163 -7.90 -11.99 -16.47
C ARG A 163 -7.83 -12.41 -15.01
N SER A 164 -6.71 -13.03 -14.62
CA SER A 164 -6.50 -13.47 -13.24
C SER A 164 -6.41 -12.28 -12.28
N ILE A 165 -7.29 -12.27 -11.27
CA ILE A 165 -7.24 -11.31 -10.15
C ILE A 165 -5.90 -11.41 -9.42
N ASP A 166 -5.42 -12.62 -9.17
CA ASP A 166 -4.16 -12.87 -8.45
C ASP A 166 -2.94 -12.25 -9.15
N GLY A 167 -2.91 -12.29 -10.48
CA GLY A 167 -1.90 -11.61 -11.29
C GLY A 167 -1.88 -10.10 -11.07
N PHE A 168 -3.05 -9.45 -11.03
CA PHE A 168 -3.14 -8.02 -10.77
C PHE A 168 -2.82 -7.65 -9.32
N ILE A 169 -3.12 -8.51 -8.35
CA ILE A 169 -2.73 -8.31 -6.95
C ILE A 169 -1.21 -8.35 -6.83
N ALA A 170 -0.57 -9.39 -7.37
CA ALA A 170 0.89 -9.53 -7.39
C ALA A 170 1.57 -8.37 -8.13
N ALA A 171 1.02 -7.98 -9.29
CA ALA A 171 1.53 -6.85 -10.07
C ALA A 171 1.37 -5.50 -9.35
N SER A 172 0.24 -5.25 -8.70
CA SER A 172 0.00 -4.01 -7.95
C SER A 172 0.92 -3.91 -6.73
N LEU A 173 1.14 -5.04 -6.04
CA LEU A 173 2.08 -5.11 -4.94
C LEU A 173 3.52 -4.88 -5.42
N TYR A 174 3.93 -5.52 -6.51
CA TYR A 174 5.25 -5.30 -7.08
C TYR A 174 5.43 -3.86 -7.57
N ALA A 175 4.42 -3.25 -8.20
CA ALA A 175 4.47 -1.84 -8.56
C ALA A 175 4.67 -0.93 -7.34
N ALA A 176 3.94 -1.19 -6.24
CA ALA A 176 4.10 -0.44 -4.98
C ALA A 176 5.50 -0.59 -4.38
N ILE A 177 6.04 -1.81 -4.33
CA ILE A 177 7.42 -2.09 -3.91
C ILE A 177 8.41 -1.23 -4.70
N ARG A 178 8.18 -1.07 -6.01
CA ARG A 178 9.06 -0.32 -6.91
C ARG A 178 8.92 1.19 -6.82
N VAL A 179 7.75 1.67 -6.41
CA VAL A 179 7.54 3.08 -6.06
C VAL A 179 8.27 3.44 -4.76
N HIS A 180 8.25 2.54 -3.78
CA HIS A 180 8.92 2.71 -2.48
C HIS A 180 10.37 2.23 -2.43
N GLU A 181 10.95 1.82 -3.57
CA GLU A 181 12.34 1.33 -3.66
C GLU A 181 12.68 0.19 -2.68
N PHE A 182 11.72 -0.68 -2.38
CA PHE A 182 11.95 -1.80 -1.49
C PHE A 182 12.62 -2.97 -2.24
N PRO A 183 13.72 -3.58 -1.74
CA PRO A 183 14.56 -4.52 -2.49
C PRO A 183 13.95 -5.93 -2.60
N ARG A 184 12.80 -6.06 -3.27
CA ARG A 184 12.17 -7.36 -3.57
C ARG A 184 12.19 -7.68 -5.04
N LEU A 185 12.39 -8.96 -5.35
CA LEU A 185 12.46 -9.47 -6.71
C LEU A 185 11.06 -9.84 -7.21
N LEU A 186 10.84 -9.72 -8.51
CA LEU A 186 9.58 -10.16 -9.12
C LEU A 186 9.32 -11.65 -8.88
N GLU A 187 10.37 -12.47 -8.93
CA GLU A 187 10.28 -13.92 -8.70
C GLU A 187 9.80 -14.24 -7.29
N GLU A 188 10.26 -13.50 -6.26
CA GLU A 188 9.78 -13.68 -4.89
C GLU A 188 8.29 -13.39 -4.76
N VAL A 189 7.80 -12.36 -5.44
CA VAL A 189 6.38 -12.04 -5.45
C VAL A 189 5.58 -13.13 -6.16
N CYS A 190 6.08 -13.64 -7.30
CA CYS A 190 5.45 -14.75 -8.04
C CYS A 190 5.38 -16.03 -7.18
N ASP A 191 6.47 -16.38 -6.50
CA ASP A 191 6.54 -17.56 -5.63
C ASP A 191 5.62 -17.40 -4.42
N ALA A 192 5.55 -16.20 -3.85
CA ALA A 192 4.67 -15.91 -2.73
C ALA A 192 3.19 -15.99 -3.14
N SER A 193 2.84 -15.51 -4.35
CA SER A 193 1.47 -15.48 -4.88
C SER A 193 1.06 -16.75 -5.65
N MET A 194 1.95 -17.73 -5.81
CA MET A 194 1.75 -18.94 -6.62
C MET A 194 1.23 -18.63 -8.04
N THR A 195 1.66 -17.51 -8.63
CA THR A 195 1.19 -17.05 -9.93
C THR A 195 2.33 -17.13 -10.94
N PRO A 196 2.08 -17.63 -12.17
CA PRO A 196 3.13 -17.72 -13.18
C PRO A 196 3.70 -16.35 -13.54
N ARG A 197 5.03 -16.27 -13.65
CA ARG A 197 5.78 -15.05 -13.97
C ARG A 197 5.24 -14.30 -15.20
N ARG A 198 4.85 -15.02 -16.25
CA ARG A 198 4.31 -14.44 -17.49
C ARG A 198 3.03 -13.63 -17.23
N THR A 199 2.17 -14.12 -16.36
CA THR A 199 0.89 -13.47 -16.02
C THR A 199 1.11 -12.22 -15.17
N VAL A 200 2.03 -12.29 -14.19
CA VAL A 200 2.40 -11.14 -13.36
C VAL A 200 3.09 -10.07 -14.21
N HIS A 201 3.99 -10.45 -15.12
CA HIS A 201 4.67 -9.50 -16.01
C HIS A 201 3.69 -8.80 -16.96
N ARG A 202 2.74 -9.53 -17.56
CA ARG A 202 1.71 -8.94 -18.43
C ARG A 202 0.83 -7.94 -17.67
N SER A 203 0.37 -8.31 -16.47
CA SER A 203 -0.43 -7.42 -15.63
C SER A 203 0.35 -6.20 -15.14
N LEU A 204 1.61 -6.38 -14.75
CA LEU A 204 2.51 -5.29 -14.38
C LEU A 204 2.68 -4.28 -15.52
N GLY A 205 2.86 -4.74 -16.75
CA GLY A 205 2.97 -3.86 -17.92
C GLY A 205 1.76 -2.93 -18.08
N MET A 206 0.55 -3.42 -17.80
CA MET A 206 -0.68 -2.62 -17.87
C MET A 206 -0.79 -1.66 -16.68
N VAL A 207 -0.48 -2.12 -15.46
CA VAL A 207 -0.46 -1.26 -14.27
C VAL A 207 0.51 -0.09 -14.46
N VAL A 208 1.71 -0.36 -14.95
CA VAL A 208 2.74 0.67 -15.16
C VAL A 208 2.34 1.67 -16.24
N LYS A 209 1.72 1.21 -17.33
CA LYS A 209 1.31 2.08 -18.45
C LYS A 209 0.03 2.88 -18.18
N GLU A 210 -0.97 2.25 -17.56
CA GLU A 210 -2.32 2.82 -17.49
C GLU A 210 -2.68 3.38 -16.11
N VAL A 211 -2.06 2.89 -15.04
CA VAL A 211 -2.47 3.23 -13.66
C VAL A 211 -1.47 4.15 -12.95
N LEU A 212 -0.17 3.86 -13.06
CA LEU A 212 0.84 4.69 -12.38
C LEU A 212 0.86 6.16 -12.82
N PRO A 213 0.68 6.50 -14.11
CA PRO A 213 0.64 7.91 -14.54
C PRO A 213 -0.53 8.69 -13.93
N GLU A 214 -1.68 8.04 -13.78
CA GLU A 214 -2.88 8.65 -13.20
C GLU A 214 -2.70 8.94 -11.71
N LEU A 215 -2.00 8.05 -11.00
CA LEU A 215 -1.63 8.24 -9.60
C LEU A 215 -0.40 9.14 -9.40
N ARG A 216 0.23 9.63 -10.47
CA ARG A 216 1.48 10.39 -10.47
C ARG A 216 2.63 9.68 -9.72
N LEU A 217 2.63 8.35 -9.74
CA LEU A 217 3.65 7.53 -9.07
C LEU A 217 4.78 7.19 -10.04
N LYS A 218 6.03 7.39 -9.61
CA LYS A 218 7.21 7.08 -10.42
C LYS A 218 7.64 5.63 -10.24
N TYR A 219 7.66 4.88 -11.33
CA TYR A 219 8.19 3.52 -11.35
C TYR A 219 9.71 3.53 -11.55
N LYS A 220 10.49 3.10 -10.55
CA LYS A 220 11.95 3.12 -10.61
C LYS A 220 12.54 1.74 -10.96
N PRO A 221 13.61 1.66 -11.77
CA PRO A 221 14.35 0.41 -12.02
C PRO A 221 14.99 -0.12 -10.72
N ILE A 222 15.24 -1.44 -10.63
CA ILE A 222 15.90 -2.03 -9.46
C ILE A 222 17.40 -1.81 -9.59
N THR A 223 18.02 -1.30 -8.52
CA THR A 223 19.45 -1.05 -8.47
C THR A 223 20.17 -2.21 -7.78
N ALA A 224 21.38 -2.52 -8.25
CA ALA A 224 22.19 -3.57 -7.65
C ALA A 224 22.61 -3.24 -6.20
N GLU A 225 22.75 -1.96 -5.88
CA GLU A 225 23.18 -1.47 -4.55
C GLU A 225 22.21 -1.87 -3.44
N GLN A 226 20.90 -1.75 -3.66
CA GLN A 226 19.88 -2.16 -2.69
C GLN A 226 19.85 -3.67 -2.49
N LEU A 227 20.16 -4.44 -3.54
CA LEU A 227 20.24 -5.90 -3.47
C LEU A 227 21.47 -6.39 -2.71
N VAL A 228 22.59 -5.64 -2.74
CA VAL A 228 23.82 -6.04 -2.03
C VAL A 228 23.58 -6.13 -0.53
N PHE A 229 22.93 -5.15 0.09
CA PHE A 229 22.64 -5.19 1.52
C PHE A 229 21.69 -6.33 1.88
N ARG A 230 20.65 -6.52 1.06
CA ARG A 230 19.66 -7.57 1.32
C ARG A 230 20.26 -8.97 1.22
N PHE A 231 20.91 -9.28 0.09
CA PHE A 231 21.58 -10.57 -0.10
C PHE A 231 22.72 -10.76 0.90
N GLY A 232 23.43 -9.69 1.28
CA GLY A 232 24.43 -9.71 2.33
C GLY A 232 23.87 -10.15 3.68
N ASN A 233 22.69 -9.64 4.06
CA ASN A 233 21.98 -10.04 5.27
C ASN A 233 21.47 -11.49 5.18
N ASP A 234 20.89 -11.88 4.03
CA ASP A 234 20.41 -13.24 3.79
C ASP A 234 21.57 -14.27 3.87
N LEU A 235 22.80 -13.88 3.50
CA LEU A 235 24.02 -14.70 3.60
C LEU A 235 24.71 -14.61 4.98
N GLY A 236 24.23 -13.77 5.89
CA GLY A 236 24.84 -13.55 7.21
C GLY A 236 26.23 -12.88 7.14
N LEU A 237 26.48 -12.04 6.13
CA LEU A 237 27.75 -11.33 5.99
C LEU A 237 27.79 -10.08 6.87
N PRO A 238 28.92 -9.76 7.51
CA PRO A 238 29.04 -8.56 8.33
C PRO A 238 28.95 -7.30 7.47
N MET A 239 28.46 -6.21 8.06
CA MET A 239 28.25 -4.92 7.40
C MET A 239 29.51 -4.39 6.69
N GLU A 240 30.69 -4.65 7.23
CA GLU A 240 31.97 -4.26 6.61
C GLU A 240 32.17 -4.90 5.23
N VAL A 241 31.83 -6.18 5.08
CA VAL A 241 31.94 -6.90 3.81
C VAL A 241 30.92 -6.37 2.82
N GLN A 242 29.71 -6.06 3.27
CA GLN A 242 28.65 -5.46 2.44
C GLN A 242 29.05 -4.06 1.94
N LYS A 243 29.66 -3.22 2.80
CA LYS A 243 30.21 -1.92 2.41
C LYS A 243 31.36 -2.07 1.40
N LYS A 244 32.27 -3.01 1.63
CA LYS A 244 33.36 -3.33 0.67
C LYS A 244 32.78 -3.73 -0.68
N ALA A 245 31.75 -4.58 -0.71
CA ALA A 245 31.05 -4.96 -1.93
C ALA A 245 30.54 -3.72 -2.68
N ILE A 246 29.77 -2.84 -2.02
CA ILE A 246 29.24 -1.63 -2.69
C ILE A 246 30.37 -0.75 -3.23
N ASN A 247 31.43 -0.55 -2.47
CA ASN A 247 32.59 0.23 -2.92
C ASN A 247 33.23 -0.38 -4.18
N MET A 248 33.33 -1.71 -4.26
CA MET A 248 33.81 -2.39 -5.47
C MET A 248 32.88 -2.16 -6.66
N LEU A 249 31.55 -2.24 -6.45
CA LEU A 249 30.57 -1.98 -7.51
C LEU A 249 30.61 -0.52 -8.00
N VAL A 250 30.82 0.44 -7.10
CA VAL A 250 30.94 1.86 -7.44
C VAL A 250 32.26 2.12 -8.18
N ARG A 251 33.39 1.56 -7.72
CA ARG A 251 34.69 1.66 -8.40
C ARG A 251 34.65 1.07 -9.80
N ALA A 252 34.13 -0.15 -9.94
CA ALA A 252 33.99 -0.79 -11.24
C ALA A 252 33.11 0.05 -12.19
N SER A 253 32.04 0.67 -11.67
CA SER A 253 31.20 1.57 -12.46
C SER A 253 31.91 2.83 -12.92
N LYS A 254 32.74 3.45 -12.06
CA LYS A 254 33.56 4.61 -12.42
C LYS A 254 34.60 4.25 -13.49
N ASN A 255 35.13 3.03 -13.42
CA ASN A 255 36.11 2.49 -14.38
C ASN A 255 35.46 1.98 -15.70
N GLY A 256 34.21 2.35 -15.97
CA GLY A 256 33.53 2.05 -17.23
C GLY A 256 32.78 0.71 -17.28
N LEU A 257 32.42 0.12 -16.13
CA LEU A 257 31.51 -1.03 -16.13
C LEU A 257 30.11 -0.60 -16.60
N LEU A 258 29.74 -1.00 -17.81
CA LEU A 258 28.38 -0.84 -18.33
C LEU A 258 27.38 -1.53 -17.40
N ARG A 259 26.52 -0.74 -16.73
CA ARG A 259 25.40 -1.21 -15.91
C ARG A 259 24.14 -1.47 -16.75
N THR A 260 23.97 -0.73 -17.85
CA THR A 260 22.80 -0.81 -18.73
C THR A 260 22.73 -2.16 -19.45
N GLY A 261 21.54 -2.76 -19.49
CA GLY A 261 21.30 -4.05 -20.16
C GLY A 261 21.81 -5.27 -19.41
N LYS A 262 22.44 -5.10 -18.23
CA LYS A 262 22.87 -6.22 -17.38
C LYS A 262 21.86 -6.42 -16.25
N ASP A 263 21.66 -7.69 -15.88
CA ASP A 263 20.78 -8.02 -14.75
C ASP A 263 21.41 -7.56 -13.43
N PRO A 264 20.76 -6.64 -12.69
CA PRO A 264 21.27 -6.11 -11.42
C PRO A 264 21.44 -7.18 -10.35
N LYS A 265 20.66 -8.28 -10.37
CA LYS A 265 20.83 -9.38 -9.41
C LYS A 265 22.21 -10.03 -9.55
N GLY A 266 22.62 -10.33 -10.79
CA GLY A 266 23.91 -10.93 -11.10
C GLY A 266 25.08 -10.02 -10.74
N LEU A 267 24.94 -8.70 -10.91
CA LEU A 267 25.94 -7.72 -10.46
C LEU A 267 26.05 -7.71 -8.93
N ALA A 268 24.94 -7.64 -8.21
CA ALA A 268 24.95 -7.68 -6.74
C ALA A 268 25.60 -8.98 -6.21
N ALA A 269 25.17 -10.14 -6.73
CA ALA A 269 25.67 -11.46 -6.34
C ALA A 269 27.18 -11.61 -6.57
N SER A 270 27.67 -11.21 -7.75
CA SER A 270 29.09 -11.32 -8.10
C SER A 270 29.98 -10.43 -7.24
N VAL A 271 29.55 -9.20 -6.94
CA VAL A 271 30.30 -8.29 -6.08
C VAL A 271 30.32 -8.77 -4.63
N ILE A 272 29.21 -9.30 -4.12
CA ILE A 272 29.16 -9.91 -2.79
C ILE A 272 30.13 -11.09 -2.69
N TYR A 273 30.11 -11.98 -3.68
CA TYR A 273 31.03 -13.12 -3.73
C TYR A 273 32.50 -12.67 -3.73
N MET A 274 32.84 -11.63 -4.51
CA MET A 274 34.21 -11.09 -4.54
C MET A 274 34.61 -10.49 -3.19
N ALA A 275 33.75 -9.68 -2.57
CA ALA A 275 34.02 -9.07 -1.26
C ALA A 275 34.14 -10.11 -0.14
N ALA A 276 33.28 -11.13 -0.16
CA ALA A 276 33.31 -12.28 0.75
C ALA A 276 34.60 -13.09 0.58
N LYS A 277 35.04 -13.32 -0.66
CA LYS A 277 36.30 -14.03 -0.97
C LYS A 277 37.54 -13.26 -0.50
N SER A 278 37.52 -11.93 -0.60
CA SER A 278 38.60 -11.05 -0.13
C SER A 278 38.62 -10.84 1.39
N SER A 279 37.60 -11.31 2.10
CA SER A 279 37.47 -11.19 3.55
C SER A 279 37.53 -12.57 4.21
N ASN A 280 37.57 -12.65 5.54
CA ASN A 280 37.56 -13.91 6.27
C ASN A 280 36.18 -14.62 6.27
N CYS A 281 35.16 -14.04 5.63
CA CYS A 281 33.81 -14.60 5.54
C CYS A 281 33.57 -15.20 4.15
N ARG A 282 34.25 -16.32 3.85
CA ARG A 282 34.11 -16.99 2.54
C ARG A 282 32.73 -17.64 2.42
N LYS A 283 32.12 -17.49 1.24
CA LYS A 283 30.86 -18.12 0.84
C LYS A 283 31.05 -18.86 -0.47
N THR A 284 30.38 -20.00 -0.63
CA THR A 284 30.46 -20.78 -1.87
C THR A 284 29.69 -20.07 -2.99
N GLN A 285 30.00 -20.38 -4.25
CA GLN A 285 29.27 -19.82 -5.39
C GLN A 285 27.81 -20.32 -5.39
N ALA A 286 27.59 -21.57 -4.99
CA ALA A 286 26.27 -22.17 -4.86
C ALA A 286 25.38 -21.37 -3.89
N GLU A 287 25.86 -21.12 -2.66
CA GLU A 287 25.13 -20.33 -1.65
C GLU A 287 24.74 -18.93 -2.16
N VAL A 288 25.68 -18.22 -2.78
CA VAL A 288 25.41 -16.87 -3.30
C VAL A 288 24.45 -16.91 -4.49
N SER A 289 24.55 -17.94 -5.33
CA SER A 289 23.69 -18.12 -6.51
C SER A 289 22.24 -18.44 -6.14
N GLU A 290 22.04 -19.23 -5.08
CA GLU A 290 20.73 -19.60 -4.55
C GLU A 290 19.99 -18.39 -3.97
N VAL A 291 20.66 -17.62 -3.12
CA VAL A 291 20.09 -16.39 -2.51
C VAL A 291 19.73 -15.35 -3.58
N ALA A 292 20.59 -15.18 -4.59
CA ALA A 292 20.35 -14.22 -5.66
C ALA A 292 19.33 -14.69 -6.70
N LYS A 293 18.96 -15.99 -6.72
CA LYS A 293 18.19 -16.65 -7.78
C LYS A 293 18.82 -16.48 -9.16
N VAL A 294 20.13 -16.72 -9.24
CA VAL A 294 20.95 -16.53 -10.44
C VAL A 294 21.79 -17.80 -10.66
N THR A 295 22.17 -18.12 -11.89
CA THR A 295 22.99 -19.32 -12.16
C THR A 295 24.45 -19.10 -11.79
N GLU A 296 25.17 -20.14 -11.37
CA GLU A 296 26.60 -20.02 -11.07
C GLU A 296 27.43 -19.49 -12.25
N VAL A 297 27.09 -19.90 -13.48
CA VAL A 297 27.77 -19.47 -14.71
C VAL A 297 27.67 -17.96 -14.89
N THR A 298 26.50 -17.39 -14.62
CA THR A 298 26.31 -15.93 -14.73
C THR A 298 27.05 -15.21 -13.60
N LEU A 299 27.09 -15.75 -12.38
CA LEU A 299 27.93 -15.21 -11.30
C LEU A 299 29.41 -15.19 -11.69
N ARG A 300 29.95 -16.28 -12.25
CA ARG A 300 31.35 -16.37 -12.71
C ARG A 300 31.63 -15.35 -13.82
N SER A 301 30.77 -15.28 -14.83
CA SER A 301 30.91 -14.33 -15.95
C SER A 301 30.93 -12.87 -15.47
N ARG A 302 30.02 -12.50 -14.55
CA ARG A 302 29.97 -11.14 -13.99
C ARG A 302 31.16 -10.84 -13.09
N SER A 303 31.59 -11.80 -12.27
CA SER A 303 32.76 -11.61 -11.41
C SER A 303 34.04 -11.34 -12.22
N LYS A 304 34.23 -12.02 -13.37
CA LYS A 304 35.34 -11.76 -14.30
C LYS A 304 35.28 -10.34 -14.89
N GLN A 305 34.09 -9.88 -15.28
CA GLN A 305 33.90 -8.52 -15.82
C GLN A 305 34.14 -7.43 -14.78
N ILE A 306 33.77 -7.66 -13.53
CA ILE A 306 34.01 -6.70 -12.44
C ILE A 306 35.50 -6.69 -12.11
N LYS A 307 36.14 -7.86 -12.04
CA LYS A 307 37.58 -7.97 -11.78
C LYS A 307 38.44 -7.27 -12.83
N SER A 308 38.05 -7.28 -14.11
CA SER A 308 38.81 -6.57 -15.15
C SER A 308 38.64 -5.05 -15.13
N LYS A 309 37.72 -4.53 -14.31
CA LYS A 309 37.39 -3.11 -14.19
C LYS A 309 37.63 -2.57 -12.77
N LEU A 310 38.16 -3.38 -11.86
CA LEU A 310 38.59 -2.96 -10.52
C LEU A 310 40.03 -2.50 -10.58
#